data_AF-B9R9M8-F1
#
_entry.id   AF-B9R9M8-F1
#
_cell.length_a   1.000
_cell.length_b   1.000
_cell.length_c   1.000
_cell.angle_alpha   90.00
_cell.angle_beta   90.00
_cell.angle_gamma   90.00
#
_symmetry.space_group_name_H-M   'P 1'
#
loop_
_entity.id
_entity.type
_entity.pdbx_description
1 polymer ?
#
loop_
_entity_poly.entity_id
_entity_poly.type
_entity_poly.pdbx_seq_one_letter_code
_entity_poly.pdbx_strand_id
1 'polypeptide(L)'
;MSKLFHLWQSLSDKNIIRLRNESISIEGVRKMVSNDESFLLGLACAEMVQNLRLLAKSVSRLSKRCEDGNLRRFERLFDEFANSGHDPNFWVLSSKEMEAKNKKMDRYVTVTATLYKEMEELSTLEGGVRKALQCIDHESTTKGQKIMDLQQKIFWQRQEVKYLKERSLWNRSFDGVVSMLVRSIFTILARIKLVFGIGPGYPTSLPRSLSASATVHPTENPSTCNFVSGPLKSTKLEGDKDLVDMFFESNSKLLKPPETTLGAAALALHYANLIIVMEKMIKSPQLVGVDARDDLYSMLPNSIRSSLRARLKGVGFSASDPLLAAEWRDALGRILGWLSPLAHNMIKWQSERSFEQQNLVPRTNVLLLQTLFFANKEKTEAAITELLVGLNYIWRFEREMTAKALFECANFNGLLNNCQSST
;
A
#
# COMPACT_ATOMS: atom_id res chain seq x y z
N MET A 1 -17.17 1.02 3.16
CA MET A 1 -17.16 2.46 3.47
C MET A 1 -15.74 2.99 3.60
N SER A 2 -14.95 2.61 4.59
CA SER A 2 -13.58 3.11 4.79
C SER A 2 -12.69 2.94 3.55
N LYS A 3 -12.71 1.77 2.89
CA LYS A 3 -11.93 1.55 1.66
C LYS A 3 -12.23 2.56 0.54
N LEU A 4 -13.49 3.00 0.38
CA LEU A 4 -13.86 4.04 -0.59
C LEU A 4 -13.34 5.42 -0.16
N PHE A 5 -13.41 5.72 1.14
CA PHE A 5 -12.83 6.95 1.70
C PHE A 5 -11.33 7.04 1.42
N HIS A 6 -10.57 5.98 1.70
CA HIS A 6 -9.12 5.97 1.46
C HIS A 6 -8.77 6.06 -0.02
N LEU A 7 -9.51 5.35 -0.88
CA LEU A 7 -9.32 5.45 -2.33
C LEU A 7 -9.64 6.85 -2.86
N TRP A 8 -10.63 7.54 -2.31
CA TRP A 8 -10.85 8.95 -2.65
C TRP A 8 -9.71 9.84 -2.17
N GLN A 9 -9.23 9.65 -0.95
CA GLN A 9 -8.11 10.45 -0.41
C GLN A 9 -6.82 10.26 -1.22
N SER A 10 -6.52 9.04 -1.69
CA SER A 10 -5.36 8.78 -2.54
C SER A 10 -5.44 9.49 -3.91
N LEU A 11 -6.65 9.87 -4.35
CA LEU A 11 -6.92 10.63 -5.59
C LEU A 11 -7.01 12.16 -5.40
N SER A 12 -6.73 12.66 -4.19
CA SER A 12 -6.62 14.11 -3.95
C SER A 12 -5.47 14.72 -4.75
N ASP A 13 -5.59 15.98 -5.17
CA ASP A 13 -4.56 16.67 -5.97
C ASP A 13 -3.17 16.58 -5.31
N LYS A 14 -3.11 16.76 -3.98
CA LYS A 14 -1.86 16.60 -3.21
C LYS A 14 -1.23 15.22 -3.37
N ASN A 15 -2.02 14.16 -3.28
CA ASN A 15 -1.49 12.79 -3.39
C ASN A 15 -1.15 12.43 -4.84
N ILE A 16 -1.86 12.98 -5.82
CA ILE A 16 -1.51 12.82 -7.25
C ILE A 16 -0.21 13.54 -7.59
N ILE A 17 0.02 14.74 -7.05
CA ILE A 17 1.28 15.47 -7.22
C ILE A 17 2.42 14.67 -6.58
N ARG A 18 2.22 14.13 -5.37
CA ARG A 18 3.20 13.23 -4.71
C ARG A 18 3.46 11.95 -5.50
N LEU A 19 2.43 11.36 -6.09
CA LEU A 19 2.58 10.18 -6.94
C LEU A 19 3.52 10.48 -8.12
N ARG A 20 3.24 11.57 -8.86
CA ARG A 20 4.02 11.99 -10.03
C ARG A 20 5.45 12.39 -9.65
N ASN A 21 5.62 13.20 -8.61
CA ASN A 21 6.91 13.81 -8.30
C ASN A 21 7.80 12.97 -7.38
N GLU A 22 7.22 12.25 -6.42
CA GLU A 22 7.97 11.54 -5.38
C GLU A 22 7.95 10.02 -5.60
N SER A 23 6.81 9.44 -5.98
CA SER A 23 6.65 7.97 -6.03
C SER A 23 7.19 7.35 -7.32
N ILE A 24 7.00 8.01 -8.46
CA ILE A 24 7.49 7.55 -9.77
C ILE A 24 8.97 7.93 -9.98
N SER A 25 9.41 9.04 -9.37
CA SER A 25 10.79 9.52 -9.43
C SER A 25 11.76 8.76 -8.52
N ILE A 26 11.28 7.78 -7.74
CA ILE A 26 12.15 6.97 -6.87
C ILE A 26 13.21 6.29 -7.74
N GLU A 27 14.49 6.53 -7.41
CA GLU A 27 15.62 6.02 -8.18
C GLU A 27 15.55 4.51 -8.41
N GLY A 28 15.21 3.74 -7.37
CA GLY A 28 15.12 2.29 -7.47
C GLY A 28 13.97 1.82 -8.37
N VAL A 29 12.84 2.54 -8.43
CA VAL A 29 11.75 2.25 -9.37
C VAL A 29 12.24 2.46 -10.80
N ARG A 30 12.93 3.57 -11.07
CA ARG A 30 13.47 3.86 -12.41
C ARG A 30 14.51 2.84 -12.85
N LYS A 31 15.43 2.45 -11.95
CA LYS A 31 16.49 1.48 -12.23
C LYS A 31 15.97 0.05 -12.42
N MET A 32 15.06 -0.39 -11.55
CA MET A 32 14.65 -1.79 -11.46
C MET A 32 13.39 -2.10 -12.27
N VAL A 33 12.42 -1.18 -12.33
CA VAL A 33 11.11 -1.40 -12.97
C VAL A 33 11.11 -0.86 -14.40
N SER A 34 11.14 0.46 -14.58
CA SER A 34 11.13 1.09 -15.91
C SER A 34 11.54 2.57 -15.83
N ASN A 35 12.14 3.10 -16.89
CA ASN A 35 12.43 4.54 -17.03
C ASN A 35 11.27 5.33 -17.66
N ASP A 36 10.26 4.65 -18.21
CA ASP A 36 9.10 5.27 -18.86
C ASP A 36 8.05 5.69 -17.81
N GLU A 37 7.91 7.00 -17.63
CA GLU A 37 6.94 7.60 -16.71
C GLU A 37 5.49 7.25 -17.08
N SER A 38 5.17 7.16 -18.38
CA SER A 38 3.81 6.85 -18.84
C SER A 38 3.43 5.42 -18.45
N PHE A 39 4.35 4.48 -18.61
CA PHE A 39 4.18 3.11 -18.15
C PHE A 39 4.00 3.03 -16.63
N LEU A 40 4.82 3.74 -15.85
CA LEU A 40 4.72 3.76 -14.39
C LEU A 40 3.40 4.39 -13.91
N LEU A 41 2.95 5.49 -14.53
CA LEU A 41 1.62 6.07 -14.28
C LEU A 41 0.50 5.11 -14.64
N GLY A 42 0.66 4.36 -15.74
CA GLY A 42 -0.24 3.29 -16.14
C GLY A 42 -0.38 2.23 -15.04
N LEU A 43 0.73 1.75 -14.47
CA LEU A 43 0.72 0.78 -13.37
C LEU A 43 -0.02 1.33 -12.13
N ALA A 44 0.25 2.59 -11.76
CA ALA A 44 -0.44 3.24 -10.64
C ALA A 44 -1.95 3.34 -10.87
N CYS A 45 -2.35 3.77 -12.08
CA CYS A 45 -3.75 3.83 -12.47
C CYS A 45 -4.41 2.45 -12.41
N ALA A 46 -3.77 1.44 -13.00
CA ALA A 46 -4.31 0.10 -13.05
C ALA A 46 -4.53 -0.49 -11.65
N GLU A 47 -3.64 -0.24 -10.70
CA GLU A 47 -3.82 -0.64 -9.31
C GLU A 47 -5.02 0.07 -8.66
N MET A 48 -5.18 1.38 -8.86
CA MET A 48 -6.33 2.13 -8.35
C MET A 48 -7.66 1.66 -8.96
N VAL A 49 -7.67 1.41 -10.27
CA VAL A 49 -8.82 0.85 -11.00
C VAL A 49 -9.17 -0.54 -10.45
N GLN A 50 -8.18 -1.40 -10.22
CA GLN A 50 -8.41 -2.74 -9.69
C GLN A 50 -8.95 -2.70 -8.25
N ASN A 51 -8.42 -1.81 -7.41
CA ASN A 51 -8.94 -1.59 -6.05
C ASN A 51 -10.41 -1.13 -6.10
N LEU A 52 -10.76 -0.22 -7.01
CA LEU A 52 -12.15 0.20 -7.21
C LEU A 52 -13.03 -0.96 -7.70
N ARG A 53 -12.55 -1.76 -8.64
CA ARG A 53 -13.27 -2.92 -9.18
C ARG A 53 -13.65 -3.92 -8.08
N LEU A 54 -12.74 -4.19 -7.13
CA LEU A 54 -13.01 -5.05 -5.97
C LEU A 54 -14.11 -4.46 -5.05
N LEU A 55 -14.11 -3.15 -4.85
CA LEU A 55 -15.15 -2.45 -4.09
C LEU A 55 -16.49 -2.49 -4.83
N ALA A 56 -16.48 -2.28 -6.15
CA ALA A 56 -17.67 -2.38 -7.00
C ALA A 56 -18.26 -3.79 -6.97
N LYS A 57 -17.46 -4.85 -7.07
CA LYS A 57 -17.94 -6.24 -6.94
C LYS A 57 -18.61 -6.50 -5.58
N SER A 58 -18.07 -5.92 -4.51
CA SER A 58 -18.67 -6.03 -3.16
C SER A 58 -20.01 -5.29 -3.09
N VAL A 59 -20.10 -4.10 -3.68
CA VAL A 59 -21.34 -3.30 -3.70
C VAL A 59 -22.38 -3.89 -4.65
N SER A 60 -21.98 -4.54 -5.76
CA SER A 60 -22.90 -5.27 -6.64
C SER A 60 -23.68 -6.33 -5.86
N ARG A 61 -22.99 -7.13 -5.04
CA ARG A 61 -23.64 -8.16 -4.19
C ARG A 61 -24.66 -7.55 -3.23
N LEU A 62 -24.39 -6.38 -2.67
CA LEU A 62 -25.34 -5.66 -1.81
C LEU A 62 -26.51 -5.09 -2.62
N SER A 63 -26.23 -4.51 -3.78
CA SER A 63 -27.22 -3.85 -4.63
C SER A 63 -28.31 -4.77 -5.16
N LYS A 64 -28.02 -6.08 -5.29
CA LYS A 64 -29.00 -7.10 -5.67
C LYS A 64 -30.16 -7.23 -4.68
N ARG A 65 -29.96 -6.80 -3.42
CA ARG A 65 -30.96 -6.82 -2.35
C ARG A 65 -31.75 -5.53 -2.23
N CYS A 66 -31.47 -4.53 -3.06
CA CYS A 66 -32.18 -3.25 -3.02
C CYS A 66 -33.58 -3.34 -3.61
N GLU A 67 -34.47 -2.48 -3.13
CA GLU A 67 -35.81 -2.29 -3.66
C GLU A 67 -35.76 -1.46 -4.95
N ASP A 68 -34.88 -0.46 -5.00
CA ASP A 68 -34.65 0.38 -6.18
C ASP A 68 -34.15 -0.46 -7.38
N GLY A 69 -34.90 -0.41 -8.49
CA GLY A 69 -34.57 -1.11 -9.73
C GLY A 69 -33.27 -0.63 -10.40
N ASN A 70 -32.90 0.64 -10.24
CA ASN A 70 -31.65 1.18 -10.77
C ASN A 70 -30.46 0.67 -9.97
N LEU A 71 -30.57 0.62 -8.64
CA LEU A 71 -29.52 0.05 -7.79
C LEU A 71 -29.28 -1.43 -8.10
N ARG A 72 -30.33 -2.22 -8.32
CA ARG A 72 -30.19 -3.64 -8.71
C ARG A 72 -29.44 -3.84 -10.03
N ARG A 73 -29.45 -2.85 -10.91
CA ARG A 73 -28.73 -2.84 -12.20
C ARG A 73 -27.33 -2.22 -12.12
N PHE A 74 -26.84 -1.91 -10.90
CA PHE A 74 -25.58 -1.23 -10.67
C PHE A 74 -24.40 -1.87 -11.40
N GLU A 75 -24.24 -3.19 -11.36
CA GLU A 75 -23.11 -3.90 -11.98
C GLU A 75 -23.00 -3.57 -13.47
N ARG A 76 -24.09 -3.76 -14.22
CA ARG A 76 -24.16 -3.43 -15.64
C ARG A 76 -23.91 -1.95 -15.92
N LEU A 77 -24.54 -1.06 -15.14
CA LEU A 77 -24.39 0.39 -15.32
C LEU A 77 -22.97 0.85 -15.02
N PHE A 78 -22.29 0.22 -14.06
CA PHE A 78 -20.91 0.53 -13.71
C PHE A 78 -19.95 0.12 -14.83
N ASP A 79 -20.14 -1.06 -15.41
CA ASP A 79 -19.35 -1.52 -16.55
C ASP A 79 -19.60 -0.65 -17.79
N GLU A 80 -20.85 -0.28 -18.06
CA GLU A 80 -21.19 0.67 -19.14
C GLU A 80 -20.52 2.03 -18.93
N PHE A 81 -20.56 2.58 -17.72
CA PHE A 81 -19.89 3.83 -17.36
C PHE A 81 -18.36 3.72 -17.47
N ALA A 82 -17.78 2.57 -17.10
CA ALA A 82 -16.36 2.32 -17.20
C ALA A 82 -15.87 2.33 -18.67
N ASN A 83 -16.66 1.78 -19.60
CA ASN A 83 -16.28 1.71 -21.00
C ASN A 83 -16.66 2.98 -21.80
N SER A 84 -17.87 3.51 -21.61
CA SER A 84 -18.42 4.61 -22.42
C SER A 84 -18.36 5.99 -21.76
N GLY A 85 -18.25 6.05 -20.42
CA GLY A 85 -18.42 7.28 -19.65
C GLY A 85 -19.88 7.74 -19.49
N HIS A 86 -20.84 6.97 -20.01
CA HIS A 86 -22.27 7.28 -19.91
C HIS A 86 -22.80 7.03 -18.48
N ASP A 87 -23.34 8.06 -17.84
CA ASP A 87 -23.95 8.00 -16.51
C ASP A 87 -25.44 8.40 -16.59
N PRO A 88 -26.34 7.47 -16.95
CA PRO A 88 -27.75 7.78 -17.16
C PRO A 88 -28.48 8.21 -15.88
N ASN A 89 -27.96 7.85 -14.71
CA ASN A 89 -28.58 8.13 -13.43
C ASN A 89 -27.96 9.32 -12.67
N PHE A 90 -27.01 10.03 -13.30
CA PHE A 90 -26.29 11.16 -12.70
C PHE A 90 -25.74 10.82 -11.29
N TRP A 91 -25.16 9.63 -11.17
CA TRP A 91 -24.60 9.15 -9.92
C TRP A 91 -23.27 9.79 -9.57
N VAL A 92 -22.51 10.26 -10.57
CA VAL A 92 -21.29 11.04 -10.38
C VAL A 92 -21.60 12.32 -9.62
N LEU A 93 -20.81 12.57 -8.57
CA LEU A 93 -20.93 13.74 -7.71
C LEU A 93 -19.88 14.78 -8.07
N SER A 94 -20.16 16.05 -7.74
CA SER A 94 -19.11 17.06 -7.69
C SER A 94 -18.10 16.74 -6.58
N SER A 95 -16.88 17.28 -6.69
CA SER A 95 -15.84 17.08 -5.66
C SER A 95 -16.31 17.49 -4.26
N LYS A 96 -17.02 18.62 -4.14
CA LYS A 96 -17.54 19.13 -2.86
C LYS A 96 -18.58 18.21 -2.25
N GLU A 97 -19.52 17.72 -3.06
CA GLU A 97 -20.54 16.77 -2.60
C GLU A 97 -19.91 15.44 -2.17
N MET A 98 -18.91 14.97 -2.92
CA MET A 98 -18.18 13.74 -2.59
C MET A 98 -17.40 13.88 -1.29
N GLU A 99 -16.74 15.03 -1.04
CA GLU A 99 -16.08 15.30 0.24
C GLU A 99 -17.05 15.28 1.42
N ALA A 100 -18.20 15.95 1.30
CA ALA A 100 -19.23 15.93 2.34
C ALA A 100 -19.77 14.50 2.57
N LYS A 101 -19.99 13.75 1.49
CA LYS A 101 -20.45 12.36 1.55
C LYS A 101 -19.41 11.43 2.17
N ASN A 102 -18.13 11.63 1.86
CA ASN A 102 -17.02 10.88 2.45
C ASN A 102 -16.86 11.17 3.95
N LYS A 103 -16.95 12.43 4.39
CA LYS A 103 -16.96 12.78 5.82
C LYS A 103 -18.14 12.11 6.55
N LYS A 104 -19.32 12.08 5.91
CA LYS A 104 -20.49 11.39 6.45
C LYS A 104 -20.29 9.87 6.54
N MET A 105 -19.71 9.27 5.50
CA MET A 105 -19.39 7.84 5.46
C MET A 105 -18.34 7.45 6.52
N ASP A 106 -17.31 8.25 6.71
CA ASP A 106 -16.30 8.06 7.76
C ASP A 106 -16.93 8.12 9.16
N ARG A 107 -17.73 9.16 9.43
CA ARG A 107 -18.49 9.27 10.68
C ARG A 107 -19.40 8.06 10.93
N TYR A 108 -20.05 7.52 9.91
CA TYR A 108 -20.85 6.31 10.05
C TYR A 108 -20.00 5.10 10.44
N VAL A 109 -18.81 4.93 9.85
CA VAL A 109 -17.89 3.87 10.24
C VAL A 109 -17.49 4.02 11.71
N THR A 110 -17.05 5.21 12.13
CA THR A 110 -16.62 5.47 13.51
C THR A 110 -17.75 5.22 14.51
N VAL A 111 -18.91 5.84 14.32
CA VAL A 111 -20.04 5.71 15.25
C VAL A 111 -20.58 4.28 15.30
N THR A 112 -20.57 3.55 14.18
CA THR A 112 -21.00 2.14 14.16
C THR A 112 -20.00 1.22 14.87
N ALA A 113 -18.68 1.49 14.74
CA ALA A 113 -17.67 0.75 15.49
C ALA A 113 -17.78 1.00 17.01
N THR A 114 -17.96 2.27 17.42
CA THR A 114 -18.24 2.62 18.82
C THR A 114 -19.52 1.95 19.30
N LEU A 115 -20.60 1.97 18.51
CA LEU A 115 -21.85 1.28 18.86
C LEU A 115 -21.62 -0.20 19.19
N TYR A 116 -20.86 -0.93 18.36
CA TYR A 116 -20.58 -2.34 18.63
C TYR A 116 -19.79 -2.54 19.93
N LYS A 117 -18.78 -1.71 20.18
CA LYS A 117 -18.01 -1.73 21.43
C LYS A 117 -18.91 -1.47 22.64
N GLU A 118 -19.72 -0.41 22.61
CA GLU A 118 -20.62 -0.05 23.71
C GLU A 118 -21.73 -1.08 23.93
N MET A 119 -22.18 -1.76 22.86
CA MET A 119 -23.13 -2.88 22.95
C MET A 119 -22.50 -4.13 23.58
N GLU A 120 -21.23 -4.42 23.30
CA GLU A 120 -20.49 -5.51 23.95
C GLU A 120 -20.28 -5.19 25.44
N GLU A 121 -19.85 -3.97 25.77
CA GLU A 121 -19.72 -3.50 27.15
C GLU A 121 -21.05 -3.61 27.91
N LEU A 122 -22.16 -3.20 27.29
CA LEU A 122 -23.50 -3.38 27.86
C LEU A 122 -23.80 -4.86 28.15
N SER A 123 -23.51 -5.75 27.21
CA SER A 123 -23.70 -7.20 27.39
C SER A 123 -22.86 -7.76 28.54
N THR A 124 -21.62 -7.27 28.71
CA THR A 124 -20.76 -7.69 29.83
C THR A 124 -21.29 -7.20 31.18
N LEU A 125 -21.77 -5.95 31.26
CA LEU A 125 -22.36 -5.37 32.46
C LEU A 125 -23.65 -6.11 32.86
N GLU A 126 -24.53 -6.40 31.90
CA GLU A 126 -25.76 -7.17 32.13
C GLU A 126 -25.46 -8.61 32.60
N GLY A 127 -24.44 -9.24 32.03
CA GLY A 127 -23.95 -10.54 32.49
C GLY A 127 -23.35 -10.50 33.90
N GLY A 128 -22.62 -9.43 34.23
CA GLY A 128 -22.05 -9.19 35.55
C GLY A 128 -23.11 -9.04 36.64
N VAL A 129 -24.18 -8.29 36.36
CA VAL A 129 -25.33 -8.17 37.28
C VAL A 129 -26.04 -9.51 37.46
N ARG A 130 -26.24 -10.28 36.38
CA ARG A 130 -26.85 -11.61 36.48
C ARG A 130 -26.05 -12.57 37.37
N LYS A 131 -24.71 -12.55 37.26
CA LYS A 131 -23.81 -13.33 38.13
C LYS A 131 -23.82 -12.83 39.58
N ALA A 132 -23.79 -11.52 39.79
CA ALA A 132 -23.86 -10.92 41.12
C ALA A 132 -25.17 -11.27 41.85
N LEU A 133 -26.28 -11.38 41.10
CA LEU A 133 -27.57 -11.85 41.60
C LEU A 133 -27.63 -13.35 41.88
N GLN A 134 -26.77 -14.16 41.25
CA GLN A 134 -26.70 -15.62 41.47
C GLN A 134 -25.80 -16.01 42.65
N CYS A 135 -24.83 -15.16 43.03
CA CYS A 135 -23.95 -15.38 44.17
C CYS A 135 -24.53 -14.87 45.51
N ILE A 136 -25.86 -14.82 45.64
CA ILE A 136 -26.53 -14.39 46.88
C ILE A 136 -26.56 -15.58 47.84
N ASP A 137 -25.43 -15.84 48.47
CA ASP A 137 -25.37 -16.46 49.79
C ASP A 137 -24.80 -15.42 50.76
N HIS A 138 -25.64 -15.06 51.73
CA HIS A 138 -25.47 -14.18 52.89
C HIS A 138 -25.06 -12.70 52.69
N GLU A 139 -25.84 -11.86 53.36
CA GLU A 139 -26.01 -10.41 53.26
C GLU A 139 -24.80 -9.60 53.74
N SER A 140 -24.43 -8.57 52.96
CA SER A 140 -23.72 -7.40 53.47
C SER A 140 -24.17 -6.14 52.73
N THR A 141 -24.43 -5.07 53.47
CA THR A 141 -24.95 -3.77 52.99
C THR A 141 -24.11 -3.19 51.82
N THR A 142 -22.80 -3.51 51.81
CA THR A 142 -21.85 -3.15 50.77
C THR A 142 -22.12 -3.82 49.42
N LYS A 143 -22.72 -5.03 49.39
CA LYS A 143 -23.11 -5.70 48.13
C LYS A 143 -24.34 -5.04 47.50
N GLY A 144 -25.30 -4.58 48.30
CA GLY A 144 -26.50 -3.87 47.83
C GLY A 144 -26.17 -2.56 47.13
N GLN A 145 -25.26 -1.76 47.70
CA GLN A 145 -24.79 -0.53 47.07
C GLN A 145 -24.10 -0.80 45.71
N LYS A 146 -23.25 -1.83 45.63
CA LYS A 146 -22.58 -2.22 44.38
C LYS A 146 -23.57 -2.64 43.29
N ILE A 147 -24.66 -3.31 43.64
CA ILE A 147 -25.71 -3.70 42.69
C ILE A 147 -26.43 -2.46 42.16
N MET A 148 -26.75 -1.50 43.03
CA MET A 148 -27.40 -0.25 42.64
C MET A 148 -26.50 0.59 41.72
N ASP A 149 -25.20 0.71 42.05
CA ASP A 149 -24.22 1.40 41.21
C ASP A 149 -24.06 0.74 39.83
N LEU A 150 -24.07 -0.61 39.77
CA LEU A 150 -24.03 -1.35 38.51
C LEU A 150 -25.31 -1.16 37.68
N GLN A 151 -26.48 -1.15 38.32
CA GLN A 151 -27.75 -0.86 37.63
C GLN A 151 -27.78 0.55 37.05
N GLN A 152 -27.26 1.54 37.79
CA GLN A 152 -27.13 2.91 37.29
C GLN A 152 -26.19 2.99 36.09
N LYS A 153 -25.06 2.29 36.11
CA LYS A 153 -24.15 2.18 34.96
C LYS A 153 -24.82 1.56 33.74
N ILE A 154 -25.58 0.47 33.92
CA ILE A 154 -26.34 -0.15 32.83
C ILE A 154 -27.36 0.82 32.22
N PHE A 155 -28.05 1.61 33.05
CA PHE A 155 -28.99 2.61 32.56
C PHE A 155 -28.31 3.65 31.65
N TRP A 156 -27.19 4.22 32.10
CA TRP A 156 -26.40 5.16 31.29
C TRP A 156 -25.88 4.51 30.00
N GLN A 157 -25.37 3.29 30.10
CA GLN A 157 -24.87 2.54 28.95
C GLN A 157 -25.96 2.27 27.91
N ARG A 158 -27.18 1.94 28.35
CA ARG A 158 -28.34 1.75 27.46
C ARG A 158 -28.70 3.05 26.74
N GLN A 159 -28.62 4.18 27.43
CA GLN A 159 -28.89 5.49 26.82
C GLN A 159 -27.83 5.86 25.78
N GLU A 160 -26.55 5.58 26.05
CA GLU A 160 -25.47 5.79 25.08
C GLU A 160 -25.65 4.89 23.84
N VAL A 161 -25.95 3.60 24.03
CA VAL A 161 -26.26 2.68 22.92
C VAL A 161 -27.43 3.19 22.08
N LYS A 162 -28.48 3.74 22.71
CA LYS A 162 -29.62 4.32 21.99
C LYS A 162 -29.19 5.53 21.16
N TYR A 163 -28.43 6.46 21.74
CA TYR A 163 -27.88 7.62 21.06
C TYR A 163 -26.99 7.24 19.87
N LEU A 164 -26.12 6.24 20.05
CA LEU A 164 -25.25 5.73 18.99
C LEU A 164 -26.05 5.03 17.87
N LYS A 165 -27.10 4.27 18.19
CA LYS A 165 -27.99 3.66 17.18
C LYS A 165 -28.59 4.72 16.25
N GLU A 166 -29.09 5.83 16.80
CA GLU A 166 -29.70 6.92 16.02
C GLU A 166 -28.73 7.58 15.03
N ARG A 167 -27.44 7.63 15.39
CA ARG A 167 -26.39 8.33 14.59
C ARG A 167 -25.58 7.39 13.69
N SER A 168 -25.60 6.09 13.96
CA SER A 168 -24.87 5.04 13.21
C SER A 168 -25.58 4.62 11.92
N LEU A 169 -25.06 3.58 11.28
CA LEU A 169 -25.73 2.87 10.17
C LEU A 169 -26.99 2.12 10.61
N TRP A 170 -27.17 1.86 11.92
CA TRP A 170 -28.31 1.11 12.44
C TRP A 170 -29.66 1.76 12.09
N ASN A 171 -29.70 3.09 12.06
CA ASN A 171 -30.90 3.86 11.75
C ASN A 171 -30.95 4.34 10.28
N ARG A 172 -30.34 3.60 9.35
CA ARG A 172 -30.31 3.95 7.92
C ARG A 172 -30.98 2.88 7.09
N SER A 173 -31.70 3.31 6.05
CA SER A 173 -32.24 2.38 5.07
C SER A 173 -31.11 1.71 4.28
N PHE A 174 -31.28 0.42 4.02
CA PHE A 174 -30.31 -0.37 3.26
C PHE A 174 -30.04 0.27 1.89
N ASP A 175 -31.09 0.62 1.15
CA ASP A 175 -31.00 1.29 -0.16
C ASP A 175 -30.31 2.65 -0.08
N GLY A 176 -30.55 3.43 0.98
CA GLY A 176 -29.87 4.71 1.18
C GLY A 176 -28.36 4.54 1.36
N VAL A 177 -27.95 3.52 2.12
CA VAL A 177 -26.54 3.15 2.31
C VAL A 177 -25.92 2.67 1.00
N VAL A 178 -26.59 1.77 0.27
CA VAL A 178 -26.09 1.27 -1.02
C VAL A 178 -26.00 2.37 -2.05
N SER A 179 -27.00 3.25 -2.16
CA SER A 179 -26.97 4.43 -3.04
C SER A 179 -25.79 5.34 -2.74
N MET A 180 -25.46 5.58 -1.46
CA MET A 180 -24.25 6.32 -1.08
C MET A 180 -22.97 5.64 -1.58
N LEU A 181 -22.87 4.31 -1.49
CA LEU A 181 -21.72 3.54 -1.96
C LEU A 181 -21.59 3.56 -3.49
N VAL A 182 -22.70 3.35 -4.20
CA VAL A 182 -22.78 3.37 -5.66
C VAL A 182 -22.32 4.72 -6.22
N ARG A 183 -22.87 5.83 -5.71
CA ARG A 183 -22.50 7.19 -6.14
C ARG A 183 -21.03 7.49 -5.83
N SER A 184 -20.50 6.97 -4.72
CA SER A 184 -19.08 7.09 -4.39
C SER A 184 -18.19 6.35 -5.39
N ILE A 185 -18.57 5.13 -5.79
CA ILE A 185 -17.83 4.32 -6.77
C ILE A 185 -17.79 5.02 -8.14
N PHE A 186 -18.92 5.51 -8.63
CA PHE A 186 -18.99 6.26 -9.89
C PHE A 186 -18.10 7.50 -9.86
N THR A 187 -18.18 8.27 -8.78
CA THR A 187 -17.37 9.49 -8.61
C THR A 187 -15.88 9.18 -8.54
N ILE A 188 -15.49 8.12 -7.84
CA ILE A 188 -14.08 7.69 -7.77
C ILE A 188 -13.59 7.26 -9.17
N LEU A 189 -14.36 6.50 -9.94
CA LEU A 189 -13.97 6.11 -11.30
C LEU A 189 -13.82 7.33 -12.21
N ALA A 190 -14.77 8.27 -12.16
CA ALA A 190 -14.69 9.53 -12.89
C ALA A 190 -13.41 10.30 -12.54
N ARG A 191 -13.07 10.36 -11.25
CA ARG A 191 -11.86 11.03 -10.76
C ARG A 191 -10.58 10.32 -11.21
N ILE A 192 -10.54 8.99 -11.21
CA ILE A 192 -9.41 8.21 -11.75
C ILE A 192 -9.21 8.56 -13.23
N LYS A 193 -10.27 8.48 -14.04
CA LYS A 193 -10.20 8.82 -15.47
C LYS A 193 -9.68 10.24 -15.70
N LEU A 194 -10.16 11.21 -14.92
CA LEU A 194 -9.72 12.60 -15.01
C LEU A 194 -8.25 12.79 -14.63
N VAL A 195 -7.81 12.20 -13.52
CA VAL A 195 -6.43 12.37 -12.99
C VAL A 195 -5.38 11.71 -13.87
N PHE A 196 -5.72 10.57 -14.49
CA PHE A 196 -4.82 9.80 -15.35
C PHE A 196 -5.03 10.07 -16.84
N GLY A 197 -5.95 10.97 -17.21
CA GLY A 197 -6.18 11.37 -18.60
C GLY A 197 -6.77 10.27 -19.49
N ILE A 198 -7.64 9.41 -18.94
CA ILE A 198 -8.23 8.27 -19.66
C ILE A 198 -9.60 8.64 -20.23
N GLY A 199 -9.70 8.71 -21.57
CA GLY A 199 -10.96 8.81 -22.32
C GLY A 199 -11.19 10.16 -23.03
N PRO A 200 -12.10 10.20 -24.02
CA PRO A 200 -12.37 11.41 -24.79
C PRO A 200 -13.22 12.40 -23.96
N GLY A 201 -12.71 13.63 -23.78
CA GLY A 201 -13.55 14.81 -23.57
C GLY A 201 -14.29 14.97 -22.23
N TYR A 202 -13.73 14.53 -21.10
CA TYR A 202 -14.20 15.09 -19.82
C TYR A 202 -13.65 16.51 -19.68
N PRO A 203 -14.50 17.52 -19.40
CA PRO A 203 -14.00 18.87 -19.14
C PRO A 203 -13.03 18.81 -17.96
N THR A 204 -12.01 19.67 -18.00
CA THR A 204 -10.91 19.82 -17.04
C THR A 204 -11.37 20.10 -15.60
N SER A 205 -12.68 20.12 -15.35
CA SER A 205 -13.34 20.20 -14.06
C SER A 205 -14.56 19.28 -14.04
N LEU A 206 -14.71 18.46 -12.99
CA LEU A 206 -15.98 17.82 -12.61
C LEU A 206 -17.12 18.86 -12.65
N PRO A 207 -18.36 18.50 -13.03
CA PRO A 207 -19.44 19.46 -13.23
C PRO A 207 -19.55 20.42 -12.05
N ARG A 208 -19.15 21.67 -12.29
CA ARG A 208 -19.41 22.77 -11.38
C ARG A 208 -20.90 23.02 -11.52
N SER A 209 -21.67 22.70 -10.49
CA SER A 209 -23.10 23.03 -10.43
C SER A 209 -23.28 24.49 -10.86
N LEU A 210 -23.96 24.70 -11.98
CA LEU A 210 -24.28 26.02 -12.51
C LEU A 210 -25.26 26.69 -11.54
N SER A 211 -24.73 27.48 -10.60
CA SER A 211 -25.50 28.61 -10.07
C SER A 211 -25.42 29.72 -11.10
N ALA A 212 -26.51 29.90 -11.83
CA ALA A 212 -26.69 30.98 -12.77
C ALA A 212 -26.60 32.33 -12.05
N SER A 213 -25.61 33.14 -12.43
CA SER A 213 -25.76 34.59 -12.53
C SER A 213 -25.22 34.98 -13.89
N ALA A 214 -26.13 35.38 -14.76
CA ALA A 214 -25.84 35.83 -16.11
C ALA A 214 -25.21 37.23 -16.08
N THR A 215 -24.07 37.39 -16.74
CA THR A 215 -23.66 38.67 -17.30
C THR A 215 -23.12 38.43 -18.70
N VAL A 216 -23.84 38.99 -19.67
CA VAL A 216 -23.60 38.90 -21.10
C VAL A 216 -22.56 39.94 -21.48
N HIS A 217 -21.49 39.53 -22.17
CA HIS A 217 -20.74 40.42 -23.06
C HIS A 217 -20.25 39.62 -24.28
N PRO A 218 -20.54 40.06 -25.52
CA PRO A 218 -20.00 39.46 -26.73
C PRO A 218 -18.74 40.22 -27.16
N THR A 219 -17.70 39.52 -27.58
CA THR A 219 -16.71 40.10 -28.51
C THR A 219 -16.08 39.01 -29.36
N GLU A 220 -16.16 39.22 -30.67
CA GLU A 220 -15.65 38.40 -31.76
C GLU A 220 -14.14 38.59 -31.93
N ASN A 221 -13.38 37.51 -32.19
CA ASN A 221 -12.67 37.36 -33.47
C ASN A 221 -11.91 36.03 -33.61
N PRO A 222 -11.72 35.52 -34.85
CA PRO A 222 -11.17 34.20 -35.14
C PRO A 222 -9.71 34.24 -35.64
N SER A 223 -8.88 33.27 -35.24
CA SER A 223 -7.69 32.90 -36.03
C SER A 223 -7.12 31.54 -35.63
N THR A 224 -7.35 30.57 -36.52
CA THR A 224 -6.36 29.62 -37.08
C THR A 224 -5.79 28.53 -36.18
N CYS A 225 -6.33 27.32 -36.43
CA CYS A 225 -5.82 26.01 -36.06
C CYS A 225 -4.46 25.71 -36.74
N ASN A 226 -3.64 24.86 -36.10
CA ASN A 226 -2.83 23.82 -36.74
C ASN A 226 -2.29 22.85 -35.67
N PHE A 227 -3.10 21.84 -35.31
CA PHE A 227 -2.61 20.62 -34.64
C PHE A 227 -2.51 19.52 -35.69
N VAL A 228 -1.29 19.05 -35.96
CA VAL A 228 -1.03 17.91 -36.82
C VAL A 228 -1.36 16.64 -36.04
N SER A 229 -2.43 15.96 -36.41
CA SER A 229 -2.74 14.59 -35.98
C SER A 229 -2.41 13.62 -37.11
N GLY A 230 -1.43 12.73 -36.88
CA GLY A 230 -1.20 11.57 -37.72
C GLY A 230 -2.18 10.44 -37.38
N PRO A 231 -2.67 9.65 -38.35
CA PRO A 231 -3.71 8.66 -38.11
C PRO A 231 -3.12 7.33 -37.61
N LEU A 232 -3.58 6.85 -36.46
CA LEU A 232 -3.39 5.46 -36.04
C LEU A 232 -4.46 4.59 -36.71
N LYS A 233 -4.00 3.65 -37.53
CA LYS A 233 -4.80 2.59 -38.17
C LYS A 233 -5.59 1.82 -37.11
N SER A 234 -6.92 1.81 -37.23
CA SER A 234 -7.75 0.85 -36.52
C SER A 234 -7.75 -0.47 -37.30
N THR A 235 -7.23 -1.53 -36.68
CA THR A 235 -7.50 -2.90 -37.11
C THR A 235 -8.93 -3.25 -36.70
N LYS A 236 -9.83 -3.34 -37.68
CA LYS A 236 -11.14 -3.98 -37.52
C LYS A 236 -10.94 -5.45 -37.16
N LEU A 237 -11.51 -5.90 -36.05
CA LEU A 237 -11.77 -7.31 -35.77
C LEU A 237 -13.25 -7.43 -35.39
N GLU A 238 -13.95 -8.26 -36.15
CA GLU A 238 -15.34 -8.64 -35.96
C GLU A 238 -15.50 -9.50 -34.69
N GLY A 239 -16.59 -9.27 -33.95
CA GLY A 239 -16.95 -10.04 -32.76
C GLY A 239 -17.88 -9.26 -31.82
N ASP A 240 -19.18 -9.24 -32.13
CA ASP A 240 -20.23 -8.44 -31.48
C ASP A 240 -20.68 -8.99 -30.09
N LYS A 241 -19.74 -9.41 -29.24
CA LYS A 241 -20.02 -9.84 -27.85
C LYS A 241 -19.04 -9.35 -26.77
N ASP A 242 -17.93 -8.68 -27.11
CA ASP A 242 -16.82 -8.45 -26.16
C ASP A 242 -16.60 -6.99 -25.68
N LEU A 243 -17.50 -6.05 -26.01
CA LEU A 243 -17.32 -4.63 -25.65
C LEU A 243 -17.49 -4.32 -24.15
N VAL A 244 -18.03 -5.25 -23.34
CA VAL A 244 -18.56 -4.94 -21.99
C VAL A 244 -17.49 -4.89 -20.90
N ASP A 245 -16.25 -5.35 -21.11
CA ASP A 245 -15.22 -5.36 -20.05
C ASP A 245 -13.84 -4.83 -20.49
N MET A 246 -13.75 -4.16 -21.64
CA MET A 246 -12.45 -3.74 -22.19
C MET A 246 -11.65 -2.86 -21.22
N PHE A 247 -12.28 -1.91 -20.53
CA PHE A 247 -11.57 -0.98 -19.64
C PHE A 247 -10.89 -1.71 -18.48
N PHE A 248 -11.64 -2.55 -17.74
CA PHE A 248 -11.08 -3.25 -16.60
C PHE A 248 -10.12 -4.37 -17.02
N GLU A 249 -10.39 -5.04 -18.15
CA GLU A 249 -9.51 -6.08 -18.67
C GLU A 249 -8.15 -5.49 -19.11
N SER A 250 -8.16 -4.31 -19.75
CA SER A 250 -6.93 -3.62 -20.15
C SER A 250 -6.06 -3.24 -18.94
N ASN A 251 -6.68 -2.70 -17.88
CA ASN A 251 -5.98 -2.40 -16.63
C ASN A 251 -5.51 -3.68 -15.92
N SER A 252 -6.31 -4.76 -15.93
CA SER A 252 -5.91 -6.03 -15.34
C SER A 252 -4.73 -6.67 -16.06
N LYS A 253 -4.64 -6.53 -17.39
CA LYS A 253 -3.49 -6.99 -18.18
C LYS A 253 -2.22 -6.23 -17.81
N LEU A 254 -2.31 -4.92 -17.57
CA LEU A 254 -1.15 -4.11 -17.19
C LEU A 254 -0.57 -4.49 -15.82
N LEU A 255 -1.41 -5.00 -14.91
CA LEU A 255 -0.97 -5.51 -13.61
C LEU A 255 -0.34 -6.91 -13.67
N LYS A 256 -0.40 -7.61 -14.82
CA LYS A 256 0.27 -8.89 -14.97
C LYS A 256 1.77 -8.64 -15.20
N PRO A 257 2.63 -9.10 -14.27
CA PRO A 257 4.06 -8.87 -14.38
C PRO A 257 4.64 -9.64 -15.59
N PRO A 258 5.55 -9.04 -16.39
CA PRO A 258 6.33 -9.77 -17.39
C PRO A 258 7.16 -10.90 -16.76
N GLU A 259 7.42 -11.98 -17.50
CA GLU A 259 8.18 -13.14 -17.02
C GLU A 259 9.60 -12.81 -16.53
N THR A 260 10.16 -11.69 -17.01
CA THR A 260 11.47 -11.17 -16.61
C THR A 260 11.47 -10.50 -15.23
N THR A 261 10.34 -10.43 -14.53
CA THR A 261 10.22 -9.72 -13.25
C THR A 261 10.12 -10.66 -12.05
N LEU A 262 10.43 -10.14 -10.86
CA LEU A 262 10.37 -10.90 -9.63
C LEU A 262 8.94 -11.30 -9.23
N GLY A 263 7.93 -10.50 -9.60
CA GLY A 263 6.53 -10.81 -9.37
C GLY A 263 6.08 -12.03 -10.16
N ALA A 264 6.45 -12.13 -11.44
CA ALA A 264 6.17 -13.30 -12.27
C ALA A 264 6.89 -14.56 -11.77
N ALA A 265 8.12 -14.41 -11.30
CA ALA A 265 8.90 -15.51 -10.71
C ALA A 265 8.49 -15.86 -9.26
N ALA A 266 7.53 -15.15 -8.66
CA ALA A 266 7.15 -15.26 -7.25
C ALA A 266 8.31 -15.07 -6.24
N LEU A 267 9.35 -14.31 -6.61
CA LEU A 267 10.55 -14.06 -5.80
C LEU A 267 10.54 -12.71 -5.07
N ALA A 268 9.61 -11.80 -5.39
CA ALA A 268 9.63 -10.42 -4.89
C ALA A 268 9.68 -10.32 -3.36
N LEU A 269 8.87 -11.11 -2.65
CA LEU A 269 8.88 -11.12 -1.18
C LEU A 269 10.16 -11.74 -0.60
N HIS A 270 10.58 -12.86 -1.18
CA HIS A 270 11.77 -13.55 -0.75
C HIS A 270 13.00 -12.64 -0.88
N TYR A 271 13.10 -11.89 -1.98
CA TYR A 271 14.18 -10.94 -2.22
C TYR A 271 14.08 -9.71 -1.33
N ALA A 272 12.86 -9.24 -1.01
CA ALA A 272 12.68 -8.17 -0.05
C ALA A 272 13.27 -8.54 1.33
N ASN A 273 12.97 -9.74 1.82
CA ASN A 273 13.54 -10.24 3.08
C ASN A 273 15.06 -10.35 3.00
N LEU A 274 15.58 -10.90 1.90
CA LEU A 274 17.03 -11.03 1.68
C LEU A 274 17.74 -9.67 1.71
N ILE A 275 17.20 -8.67 1.01
CA ILE A 275 17.75 -7.30 0.96
C ILE A 275 17.72 -6.65 2.34
N ILE A 276 16.64 -6.82 3.11
CA ILE A 276 16.54 -6.26 4.47
C ILE A 276 17.54 -6.91 5.43
N VAL A 277 17.77 -8.23 5.32
CA VAL A 277 18.81 -8.91 6.10
C VAL A 277 20.19 -8.37 5.73
N MET A 278 20.52 -8.27 4.43
CA MET A 278 21.78 -7.70 3.98
C MET A 278 21.97 -6.25 4.44
N GLU A 279 20.92 -5.42 4.40
CA GLU A 279 20.96 -4.05 4.90
C GLU A 279 21.35 -3.99 6.38
N LYS A 280 20.77 -4.85 7.22
CA LYS A 280 21.11 -4.94 8.65
C LYS A 280 22.56 -5.36 8.84
N MET A 281 23.03 -6.36 8.08
CA MET A 281 24.42 -6.83 8.15
C MET A 281 25.41 -5.76 7.70
N ILE A 282 25.08 -4.97 6.67
CA ILE A 282 25.93 -3.87 6.18
C ILE A 282 25.98 -2.71 7.17
N LYS A 283 24.87 -2.41 7.86
CA LYS A 283 24.81 -1.37 8.89
C LYS A 283 25.58 -1.73 10.17
N SER A 284 25.66 -3.02 10.50
CA SER A 284 26.37 -3.46 11.70
C SER A 284 27.19 -4.73 11.43
N PRO A 285 28.27 -4.65 10.63
CA PRO A 285 29.05 -5.83 10.24
C PRO A 285 29.72 -6.53 11.43
N GLN A 286 30.07 -5.78 12.48
CA GLN A 286 30.63 -6.28 13.75
C GLN A 286 29.74 -7.29 14.47
N LEU A 287 28.42 -7.20 14.27
CA LEU A 287 27.41 -8.05 14.93
C LEU A 287 27.07 -9.29 14.09
N VAL A 288 27.72 -9.48 12.95
CA VAL A 288 27.47 -10.61 12.05
C VAL A 288 28.25 -11.82 12.53
N GLY A 289 27.56 -12.69 13.27
CA GLY A 289 28.05 -14.02 13.64
C GLY A 289 28.11 -15.00 12.46
N VAL A 290 28.77 -16.14 12.68
CA VAL A 290 28.86 -17.23 11.68
C VAL A 290 27.46 -17.76 11.35
N ASP A 291 26.62 -17.96 12.36
CA ASP A 291 25.24 -18.45 12.17
C ASP A 291 24.42 -17.52 11.27
N ALA A 292 24.50 -16.20 11.50
CA ALA A 292 23.80 -15.21 10.68
C ALA A 292 24.26 -15.21 9.21
N ARG A 293 25.53 -15.53 8.96
CA ARG A 293 26.09 -15.66 7.61
C ARG A 293 25.59 -16.95 6.94
N ASP A 294 25.56 -18.06 7.67
CA ASP A 294 25.08 -19.34 7.16
C ASP A 294 23.57 -19.27 6.88
N ASP A 295 22.80 -18.62 7.74
CA ASP A 295 21.38 -18.31 7.53
C ASP A 295 21.19 -17.49 6.25
N LEU A 296 21.95 -16.39 6.06
CA LEU A 296 21.91 -15.60 4.84
C LEU A 296 22.19 -16.47 3.61
N TYR A 297 23.25 -17.29 3.65
CA TYR A 297 23.63 -18.14 2.53
C TYR A 297 22.57 -19.22 2.24
N SER A 298 21.90 -19.74 3.26
CA SER A 298 20.79 -20.70 3.15
C SER A 298 19.56 -20.09 2.46
N MET A 299 19.33 -18.78 2.66
CA MET A 299 18.26 -18.03 1.99
C MET A 299 18.55 -17.77 0.50
N LEU A 300 19.79 -17.86 0.02
CA LEU A 300 20.10 -17.50 -1.37
C LEU A 300 19.52 -18.50 -2.39
N PRO A 301 18.85 -18.04 -3.46
CA PRO A 301 18.54 -18.89 -4.60
C PRO A 301 19.79 -19.41 -5.31
N ASN A 302 19.65 -20.52 -6.04
CA ASN A 302 20.74 -21.14 -6.79
C ASN A 302 21.36 -20.22 -7.86
N SER A 303 20.56 -19.33 -8.46
CA SER A 303 21.04 -18.31 -9.41
C SER A 303 22.04 -17.38 -8.74
N ILE A 304 21.66 -16.80 -7.59
CA ILE A 304 22.51 -15.89 -6.81
C ILE A 304 23.74 -16.61 -6.28
N ARG A 305 23.62 -17.83 -5.73
CA ARG A 305 24.78 -18.62 -5.30
C ARG A 305 25.77 -18.89 -6.42
N SER A 306 25.28 -19.15 -7.64
CA SER A 306 26.15 -19.41 -8.79
C SER A 306 26.84 -18.15 -9.28
N SER A 307 26.10 -17.03 -9.35
CA SER A 307 26.65 -15.70 -9.65
C SER A 307 27.72 -15.27 -8.64
N LEU A 308 27.44 -15.44 -7.34
CA LEU A 308 28.37 -15.13 -6.25
C LEU A 308 29.65 -15.97 -6.34
N ARG A 309 29.54 -17.28 -6.55
CA ARG A 309 30.71 -18.16 -6.72
C ARG A 309 31.56 -17.76 -7.92
N ALA A 310 30.93 -17.40 -9.04
CA ALA A 310 31.64 -16.92 -10.22
C ALA A 310 32.40 -15.61 -9.95
N ARG A 311 31.77 -14.66 -9.24
CA ARG A 311 32.38 -13.37 -8.88
C ARG A 311 33.48 -13.46 -7.84
N LEU A 312 33.42 -14.44 -6.93
CA LEU A 312 34.46 -14.66 -5.92
C LEU A 312 35.62 -15.54 -6.42
N LYS A 313 35.50 -16.14 -7.61
CA LYS A 313 36.55 -17.00 -8.16
C LYS A 313 37.80 -16.17 -8.47
N GLY A 314 38.92 -16.51 -7.85
CA GLY A 314 40.20 -15.81 -8.04
C GLY A 314 40.37 -14.54 -7.19
N VAL A 315 39.39 -14.18 -6.35
CA VAL A 315 39.57 -13.14 -5.34
C VAL A 315 40.50 -13.69 -4.25
N GLY A 316 41.64 -13.03 -4.05
CA GLY A 316 42.64 -13.42 -3.05
C GLY A 316 42.09 -13.55 -1.63
N PHE A 317 42.83 -14.23 -0.76
CA PHE A 317 42.40 -14.51 0.61
C PHE A 317 42.53 -13.31 1.56
N SER A 318 43.34 -12.30 1.22
CA SER A 318 43.61 -11.15 2.07
C SER A 318 42.68 -9.96 1.78
N ALA A 319 42.08 -9.40 2.83
CA ALA A 319 41.34 -8.14 2.79
C ALA A 319 41.98 -7.18 3.80
N SER A 320 43.12 -6.59 3.44
CA SER A 320 43.89 -5.74 4.35
C SER A 320 43.90 -4.26 3.96
N ASP A 321 43.34 -3.90 2.80
CA ASP A 321 43.34 -2.52 2.31
C ASP A 321 42.15 -1.72 2.88
N PRO A 322 42.41 -0.70 3.74
CA PRO A 322 41.36 0.14 4.32
C PRO A 322 40.69 1.06 3.31
N LEU A 323 41.38 1.50 2.25
CA LEU A 323 40.81 2.37 1.21
C LEU A 323 39.77 1.61 0.41
N LEU A 324 40.12 0.41 -0.06
CA LEU A 324 39.18 -0.47 -0.74
C LEU A 324 38.00 -0.86 0.16
N ALA A 325 38.21 -1.04 1.47
CA ALA A 325 37.13 -1.28 2.41
C ALA A 325 36.16 -0.09 2.51
N ALA A 326 36.66 1.14 2.48
CA ALA A 326 35.84 2.35 2.44
C ALA A 326 35.05 2.45 1.12
N GLU A 327 35.69 2.22 -0.02
CA GLU A 327 35.03 2.21 -1.33
C GLU A 327 33.90 1.18 -1.41
N TRP A 328 34.10 -0.01 -0.84
CA TRP A 328 33.04 -1.02 -0.73
C TRP A 328 31.89 -0.54 0.16
N ARG A 329 32.17 0.06 1.33
CA ARG A 329 31.10 0.61 2.19
C ARG A 329 30.26 1.65 1.46
N ASP A 330 30.90 2.55 0.71
CA ASP A 330 30.22 3.57 -0.09
C ASP A 330 29.43 2.95 -1.25
N ALA A 331 29.98 1.95 -1.94
CA ALA A 331 29.27 1.23 -3.00
C ALA A 331 28.03 0.50 -2.46
N LEU A 332 28.15 -0.21 -1.34
CA LEU A 332 27.04 -0.89 -0.68
C LEU A 332 25.98 0.10 -0.23
N GLY A 333 26.39 1.22 0.36
CA GLY A 333 25.50 2.32 0.75
C GLY A 333 24.72 2.89 -0.44
N ARG A 334 25.39 3.12 -1.58
CA ARG A 334 24.75 3.59 -2.82
C ARG A 334 23.75 2.59 -3.38
N ILE A 335 24.09 1.30 -3.42
CA ILE A 335 23.16 0.25 -3.90
C ILE A 335 21.94 0.16 -2.99
N LEU A 336 22.15 0.09 -1.67
CA LEU A 336 21.05 0.04 -0.70
C LEU A 336 20.21 1.31 -0.71
N GLY A 337 20.79 2.48 -0.97
CA GLY A 337 20.08 3.75 -1.02
C GLY A 337 18.87 3.75 -1.95
N TRP A 338 18.96 3.06 -3.10
CA TRP A 338 17.84 2.90 -4.01
C TRP A 338 17.15 1.54 -3.94
N LEU A 339 17.82 0.46 -3.50
CA LEU A 339 17.23 -0.90 -3.47
C LEU A 339 16.44 -1.18 -2.19
N SER A 340 16.95 -0.77 -1.03
CA SER A 340 16.32 -1.01 0.29
C SER A 340 14.90 -0.43 0.38
N PRO A 341 14.60 0.80 -0.11
CA PRO A 341 13.24 1.33 -0.08
C PRO A 341 12.22 0.43 -0.77
N LEU A 342 12.56 -0.20 -1.91
CA LEU A 342 11.66 -1.12 -2.61
C LEU A 342 11.41 -2.40 -1.81
N ALA A 343 12.43 -2.91 -1.12
CA ALA A 343 12.32 -4.08 -0.27
C ALA A 343 11.38 -3.82 0.92
N HIS A 344 11.59 -2.71 1.64
CA HIS A 344 10.70 -2.31 2.74
C HIS A 344 9.27 -2.07 2.26
N ASN A 345 9.11 -1.40 1.12
CA ASN A 345 7.80 -1.19 0.50
C ASN A 345 7.12 -2.52 0.14
N MET A 346 7.85 -3.54 -0.30
CA MET A 346 7.28 -4.86 -0.59
C MET A 346 6.72 -5.53 0.66
N ILE A 347 7.48 -5.53 1.77
CA ILE A 347 7.00 -6.10 3.06
C ILE A 347 5.74 -5.38 3.53
N LYS A 348 5.78 -4.05 3.47
CA LYS A 348 4.70 -3.18 3.91
C LYS A 348 3.44 -3.32 3.04
N TRP A 349 3.63 -3.35 1.72
CA TRP A 349 2.54 -3.54 0.75
C TRP A 349 1.86 -4.90 0.95
N GLN A 350 2.64 -5.95 1.25
CA GLN A 350 2.11 -7.28 1.52
C GLN A 350 1.40 -7.34 2.89
N SER A 351 1.98 -6.78 3.95
CA SER A 351 1.40 -6.84 5.29
C SER A 351 0.01 -6.22 5.32
N GLU A 352 -0.19 -5.07 4.65
CA GLU A 352 -1.47 -4.37 4.59
C GLU A 352 -2.56 -5.13 3.81
N ARG A 353 -2.18 -6.12 3.02
CA ARG A 353 -3.09 -6.95 2.21
C ARG A 353 -3.25 -8.36 2.77
N SER A 354 -2.52 -8.70 3.84
CA SER A 354 -2.66 -9.98 4.53
C SER A 354 -4.06 -10.11 5.14
N PHE A 355 -4.59 -11.34 5.19
CA PHE A 355 -5.95 -11.62 5.65
C PHE A 355 -6.24 -11.05 7.06
N GLU A 356 -5.25 -11.06 7.95
CA GLU A 356 -5.33 -10.51 9.31
C GLU A 356 -5.48 -8.98 9.32
N GLN A 357 -4.86 -8.28 8.36
CA GLN A 357 -4.92 -6.81 8.24
C GLN A 357 -6.01 -6.32 7.27
N GLN A 358 -6.72 -7.21 6.56
CA GLN A 358 -7.83 -6.81 5.66
C GLN A 358 -9.00 -6.12 6.38
N ASN A 359 -9.10 -6.33 7.70
CA ASN A 359 -10.05 -5.66 8.60
C ASN A 359 -9.60 -4.24 8.98
N LEU A 360 -8.33 -3.93 8.76
CA LEU A 360 -7.74 -2.61 8.97
C LEU A 360 -7.62 -1.88 7.64
N VAL A 361 -7.77 -0.57 7.72
CA VAL A 361 -7.51 0.33 6.60
C VAL A 361 -6.03 0.28 6.24
N PRO A 362 -5.64 0.24 4.95
CA PRO A 362 -4.26 0.42 4.53
C PRO A 362 -3.74 1.74 5.10
N ARG A 363 -2.77 1.67 6.00
CA ARG A 363 -2.23 2.87 6.66
C ARG A 363 -1.33 3.64 5.72
N THR A 364 -0.82 3.00 4.67
CA THR A 364 0.20 3.58 3.82
C THR A 364 -0.16 3.48 2.34
N ASN A 365 0.06 4.59 1.62
CA ASN A 365 -0.29 4.71 0.20
C ASN A 365 0.81 4.10 -0.69
N VAL A 366 1.38 2.95 -0.30
CA VAL A 366 2.42 2.28 -1.09
C VAL A 366 1.76 1.60 -2.28
N LEU A 367 2.19 1.97 -3.48
CA LEU A 367 1.77 1.34 -4.73
C LEU A 367 2.68 0.17 -5.07
N LEU A 368 2.13 -0.81 -5.79
CA LEU A 368 2.81 -2.01 -6.23
C LEU A 368 4.05 -1.70 -7.07
N LEU A 369 4.03 -0.63 -7.88
CA LEU A 369 5.19 -0.18 -8.67
C LEU A 369 6.37 0.25 -7.80
N GLN A 370 6.13 0.65 -6.54
CA GLN A 370 7.17 1.07 -5.59
C GLN A 370 7.80 -0.09 -4.85
N THR A 371 7.44 -1.32 -5.21
CA THR A 371 7.91 -2.57 -4.61
C THR A 371 8.77 -3.35 -5.59
N LEU A 372 9.34 -4.47 -5.12
CA LEU A 372 10.08 -5.40 -5.97
C LEU A 372 9.19 -6.20 -6.93
N PHE A 373 7.86 -6.07 -6.89
CA PHE A 373 6.97 -6.91 -7.71
C PHE A 373 7.22 -6.76 -9.23
N PHE A 374 7.35 -5.54 -9.74
CA PHE A 374 7.67 -5.30 -11.16
C PHE A 374 9.18 -5.13 -11.42
N ALA A 375 10.03 -5.34 -10.41
CA ALA A 375 11.47 -5.23 -10.59
C ALA A 375 12.00 -6.33 -11.51
N ASN A 376 12.89 -5.95 -12.42
CA ASN A 376 13.57 -6.88 -13.30
C ASN A 376 14.43 -7.85 -12.48
N LYS A 377 14.23 -9.15 -12.71
CA LYS A 377 14.86 -10.22 -11.95
C LYS A 377 16.38 -10.19 -12.09
N GLU A 378 16.90 -10.13 -13.30
CA GLU A 378 18.35 -10.17 -13.57
C GLU A 378 19.07 -8.97 -12.97
N LYS A 379 18.53 -7.76 -13.15
CA LYS A 379 19.07 -6.54 -12.53
C LYS A 379 19.08 -6.63 -11.00
N THR A 380 18.02 -7.20 -10.42
CA THR A 380 17.94 -7.35 -8.97
C THR A 380 18.93 -8.40 -8.46
N GLU A 381 19.02 -9.57 -9.11
CA GLU A 381 20.00 -10.61 -8.76
C GLU A 381 21.45 -10.12 -8.90
N ALA A 382 21.75 -9.31 -9.93
CA ALA A 382 23.06 -8.68 -10.09
C ALA A 382 23.36 -7.71 -8.94
N ALA A 383 22.41 -6.84 -8.58
CA ALA A 383 22.57 -5.92 -7.46
C ALA A 383 22.76 -6.65 -6.12
N ILE A 384 21.99 -7.73 -5.87
CA ILE A 384 22.16 -8.59 -4.70
C ILE A 384 23.55 -9.24 -4.71
N THR A 385 24.03 -9.71 -5.86
CA THR A 385 25.38 -10.30 -5.98
C THR A 385 26.46 -9.28 -5.61
N GLU A 386 26.37 -8.03 -6.10
CA GLU A 386 27.31 -6.97 -5.73
C GLU A 386 27.28 -6.68 -4.22
N LEU A 387 26.08 -6.66 -3.61
CA LEU A 387 25.95 -6.52 -2.16
C LEU A 387 26.67 -7.63 -1.40
N LEU A 388 26.51 -8.88 -1.84
CA LEU A 388 27.14 -10.05 -1.22
C LEU A 388 28.66 -10.06 -1.39
N VAL A 389 29.17 -9.64 -2.55
CA VAL A 389 30.62 -9.54 -2.80
C VAL A 389 31.25 -8.49 -1.88
N GLY A 390 30.65 -7.29 -1.81
CA GLY A 390 31.14 -6.23 -0.93
C GLY A 390 31.03 -6.60 0.56
N LEU A 391 29.94 -7.23 0.97
CA LEU A 391 29.77 -7.71 2.35
C LEU A 391 30.83 -8.76 2.71
N ASN A 392 31.13 -9.69 1.79
CA ASN A 392 32.20 -10.67 1.99
C ASN A 392 33.57 -10.01 2.14
N TYR A 393 33.86 -8.94 1.38
CA TYR A 393 35.11 -8.20 1.52
C TYR A 393 35.19 -7.47 2.88
N ILE A 394 34.16 -6.70 3.25
CA ILE A 394 34.12 -5.94 4.51
C ILE A 394 34.27 -6.85 5.72
N TRP A 395 33.56 -7.99 5.72
CA TRP A 395 33.63 -8.93 6.84
C TRP A 395 35.02 -9.56 7.00
N ARG A 396 35.69 -9.91 5.89
CA ARG A 396 37.08 -10.37 5.94
C ARG A 396 38.02 -9.28 6.46
N PHE A 397 37.83 -8.05 5.98
CA PHE A 397 38.64 -6.90 6.40
C PHE A 397 38.53 -6.63 7.90
N GLU A 398 37.30 -6.57 8.43
CA GLU A 398 37.10 -6.37 9.87
C GLU A 398 37.73 -7.48 10.69
N ARG A 399 37.59 -8.74 10.27
CA ARG A 399 38.20 -9.87 10.98
C ARG A 399 39.73 -9.82 10.98
N GLU A 400 40.35 -9.43 9.86
CA GLU A 400 41.80 -9.23 9.77
C GLU A 400 42.26 -8.07 10.66
N MET A 401 41.55 -6.95 10.67
CA MET A 401 41.89 -5.79 11.50
C MET A 401 41.71 -6.06 12.99
N THR A 402 40.64 -6.75 13.39
CA THR A 402 40.45 -7.19 14.79
C THR A 402 41.53 -8.16 15.22
N ALA A 403 41.92 -9.12 14.36
CA ALA A 403 43.02 -10.02 14.67
C ALA A 403 44.34 -9.26 14.85
N LYS A 404 44.68 -8.32 13.95
CA LYS A 404 45.88 -7.47 14.08
C LYS A 404 45.89 -6.67 15.38
N ALA A 405 44.77 -6.02 15.73
CA ALA A 405 44.65 -5.28 16.98
C ALA A 405 44.84 -6.17 18.22
N LEU A 406 44.27 -7.38 18.22
CA LEU A 406 44.47 -8.35 19.30
C LEU A 406 45.93 -8.81 19.41
N PHE A 407 46.61 -9.05 18.29
CA PHE A 407 48.03 -9.39 18.27
C PHE A 407 48.90 -8.23 18.77
N GLU A 408 48.60 -6.99 18.38
CA GLU A 408 49.30 -5.81 18.88
C GLU A 408 49.11 -5.66 20.40
N CYS A 409 47.88 -5.77 20.91
CA CYS A 409 47.63 -5.73 22.36
C CYS A 409 48.33 -6.86 23.13
N ALA A 410 48.38 -8.07 22.59
CA ALA A 410 49.09 -9.19 23.21
C ALA A 410 50.61 -8.93 23.26
N ASN A 411 51.18 -8.35 22.21
CA ASN A 411 52.59 -7.96 22.18
C ASN A 411 52.92 -6.83 23.16
N PHE A 412 52.03 -5.83 23.30
CA PHE A 412 52.18 -4.76 24.30
C PHE A 412 52.15 -5.31 25.74
N ASN A 413 51.24 -6.25 26.04
CA ASN A 413 51.18 -6.88 27.36
C ASN A 413 52.41 -7.77 27.64
N GLY A 414 52.94 -8.45 26.61
CA GLY A 414 54.19 -9.21 26.72
C GLY A 414 55.41 -8.33 27.00
N LEU A 415 55.48 -7.15 26.36
CA LEU A 415 56.53 -6.15 26.60
C LEU A 415 56.45 -5.54 28.01
N LEU A 416 55.25 -5.22 28.49
CA LEU A 416 55.04 -4.69 29.84
C LEU A 416 55.41 -5.71 30.93
N ASN A 417 55.08 -6.99 30.73
CA ASN A 417 55.44 -8.05 31.67
C ASN A 417 56.96 -8.30 31.71
N ASN A 418 57.66 -8.20 30.57
CA ASN A 418 59.13 -8.32 30.52
C ASN A 418 59.84 -7.11 31.18
N CYS A 419 59.24 -5.92 31.15
CA CYS A 419 59.78 -4.76 31.87
C CYS A 419 59.59 -4.85 33.39
N GLN A 420 58.56 -5.54 33.89
CA GLN A 420 58.35 -5.74 35.34
C GLN A 420 59.18 -6.88 35.94
N SER A 421 59.65 -7.83 35.14
CA SER A 421 60.55 -8.91 35.59
C SER A 421 62.04 -8.52 35.61
N SER A 422 62.36 -7.26 35.29
CA SER A 422 63.74 -6.77 35.11
C SER A 422 64.18 -5.75 36.17
N THR A 423 63.45 -5.60 37.27
CA THR A 423 63.80 -4.72 38.41
C THR A 423 64.11 -5.50 39.67
#